data_AF-A0A9P1D153-F1
#
_entry.id   AF-A0A9P1D153-F1
#
_cell.length_a   1.000
_cell.length_b   1.000
_cell.length_c   1.000
_cell.angle_alpha   90.00
_cell.angle_beta   90.00
_cell.angle_gamma   90.00
#
_symmetry.space_group_name_H-M   'P 1'
#
loop_
_entity.id
_entity.type
_entity.pdbx_description
1 polymer ?
#
loop_
_entity_poly.entity_id
_entity_poly.type
_entity_poly.pdbx_seq_one_letter_code
_entity_poly.pdbx_strand_id
1 'polypeptide(L)'
;MRDREAWDLKRSLAFWNLFLAVFSFAGAVRTVPQLVGALMEYGFAYTVCRRAVFYYGNGPAGFWVCLFIFSKYLELIDTVFLVMRKRKVRFLHWYHHFSVLLYCWHAYTWEMPTGLYFAAMNYTVHAVMYFYYFLSGRPAHGSTSWDGGAYDFQ
;
A
#
# COMPACT_ATOMS: atom_id res chain seq x y z
N MET A 1 -20.71 19.97 3.65
CA MET A 1 -19.35 20.45 3.30
C MET A 1 -19.32 21.52 2.19
N ARG A 2 -20.46 22.02 1.68
CA ARG A 2 -20.45 22.98 0.56
C ARG A 2 -19.80 24.33 0.91
N ASP A 3 -20.01 24.83 2.13
CA ASP A 3 -19.67 26.21 2.52
C ASP A 3 -18.43 26.38 3.43
N ARG A 4 -17.48 25.43 3.44
CA ARG A 4 -16.22 25.53 4.22
C ARG A 4 -14.97 25.58 3.33
N GLU A 5 -13.94 26.33 3.71
CA GLU A 5 -12.66 26.34 2.99
C GLU A 5 -11.94 24.98 3.07
N ALA A 6 -11.12 24.66 2.06
CA ALA A 6 -10.38 23.41 2.00
C ALA A 6 -9.27 23.38 3.05
N TRP A 7 -9.13 22.26 3.78
CA TRP A 7 -8.10 22.12 4.80
C TRP A 7 -6.70 21.97 4.18
N ASP A 8 -5.72 22.73 4.69
CA ASP A 8 -4.31 22.56 4.31
C ASP A 8 -3.67 21.40 5.09
N LEU A 9 -3.84 20.20 4.55
CA LEU A 9 -3.38 18.94 5.15
C LEU A 9 -2.02 18.46 4.59
N LYS A 10 -1.27 19.32 3.89
CA LYS A 10 -0.02 18.93 3.20
C LYS A 10 0.98 18.24 4.13
N ARG A 11 1.17 18.78 5.34
CA ARG A 11 2.08 18.21 6.33
C ARG A 11 1.60 16.84 6.83
N SER A 12 0.29 16.69 7.05
CA SER A 12 -0.31 15.42 7.46
C SER A 12 -0.19 14.36 6.36
N LEU A 13 -0.41 14.74 5.10
CA LEU A 13 -0.21 13.88 3.92
C LEU A 13 1.25 13.46 3.76
N ALA A 14 2.21 14.35 4.01
CA ALA A 14 3.63 14.01 4.00
C ALA A 14 3.97 12.94 5.04
N PHE A 15 3.51 13.11 6.29
CA PHE A 15 3.72 12.12 7.34
C PHE A 15 3.00 10.80 7.05
N TRP A 16 1.80 10.87 6.48
CA TRP A 16 1.02 9.71 6.10
C TRP A 16 1.72 8.89 4.99
N ASN A 17 2.20 9.56 3.94
CA ASN A 17 2.96 8.90 2.88
C ASN A 17 4.28 8.32 3.40
N LEU A 18 4.96 9.01 4.34
CA LEU A 18 6.15 8.46 4.99
C LEU A 18 5.82 7.21 5.81
N PHE A 19 4.71 7.22 6.55
CA PHE A 19 4.24 6.06 7.31
C PHE A 19 3.95 4.87 6.38
N LEU A 20 3.21 5.09 5.29
CA LEU A 20 2.91 4.05 4.30
C LEU A 20 4.17 3.53 3.60
N ALA A 21 5.15 4.40 3.32
CA ALA A 21 6.44 4.00 2.74
C ALA A 21 7.23 3.08 3.69
N VAL A 22 7.38 3.48 4.97
CA VAL A 22 8.11 2.68 5.98
C VAL A 22 7.39 1.35 6.24
N PHE A 23 6.07 1.39 6.37
CA PHE A 23 5.27 0.18 6.53
C PHE A 23 5.43 -0.77 5.35
N SER A 24 5.38 -0.24 4.12
CA SER A 24 5.53 -1.05 2.90
C SER A 24 6.94 -1.61 2.75
N PHE A 25 7.96 -0.85 3.12
CA PHE A 25 9.34 -1.31 3.12
C PHE A 25 9.56 -2.43 4.14
N ALA A 26 9.04 -2.29 5.37
CA ALA A 26 9.12 -3.34 6.38
C ALA A 26 8.38 -4.62 5.95
N GLY A 27 7.22 -4.47 5.30
CA GLY A 27 6.48 -5.58 4.68
C GLY A 27 7.27 -6.26 3.56
N ALA A 28 7.90 -5.49 2.68
CA ALA A 28 8.72 -6.02 1.59
C ALA A 28 9.93 -6.82 2.11
N VAL A 29 10.65 -6.29 3.10
CA VAL A 29 11.81 -6.96 3.73
C VAL A 29 11.45 -8.31 4.34
N ARG A 30 10.19 -8.53 4.73
CA ARG A 30 9.75 -9.80 5.35
C ARG A 30 9.09 -10.74 4.35
N THR A 31 8.35 -10.22 3.37
CA THR A 31 7.60 -11.01 2.39
C THR A 31 8.46 -11.43 1.19
N VAL A 32 9.38 -10.57 0.73
CA VAL A 32 10.23 -10.86 -0.44
C VAL A 32 11.21 -12.00 -0.17
N PRO A 33 11.98 -12.03 0.95
CA PRO A 33 12.87 -13.15 1.20
C PRO A 33 12.13 -14.47 1.43
N GLN A 34 10.94 -14.42 2.04
CA GLN A 34 10.09 -15.61 2.19
C GLN A 34 9.67 -16.17 0.83
N LEU A 35 9.28 -15.29 -0.09
CA LEU A 35 8.89 -15.68 -1.45
C LEU A 35 10.07 -16.27 -2.23
N VAL A 36 11.23 -15.62 -2.17
CA VAL A 36 12.45 -16.08 -2.85
C VAL A 36 12.94 -17.42 -2.26
N GLY A 37 12.92 -17.57 -0.93
CA GLY A 37 13.26 -18.82 -0.27
C GLY A 37 12.34 -19.96 -0.68
N ALA A 38 11.03 -19.74 -0.67
CA ALA A 38 10.05 -20.74 -1.10
C ALA A 38 10.22 -21.12 -2.58
N LEU A 39 10.58 -20.16 -3.43
CA LEU A 39 10.88 -20.40 -4.85
C LEU A 39 12.14 -21.24 -5.05
N MET A 40 13.22 -20.96 -4.30
CA MET A 40 14.48 -21.67 -4.40
C MET A 40 14.38 -23.10 -3.86
N GLU A 41 13.60 -23.31 -2.80
CA GLU A 41 13.49 -24.60 -2.12
C GLU A 41 12.49 -25.55 -2.80
N TYR A 42 11.31 -25.05 -3.19
CA TYR A 42 10.22 -25.88 -3.70
C TYR A 42 9.91 -25.70 -5.19
N GLY A 43 10.41 -24.63 -5.82
CA GLY A 43 10.18 -24.30 -7.22
C GLY A 43 8.84 -23.60 -7.50
N PHE A 44 8.74 -22.99 -8.69
CA PHE A 44 7.59 -22.16 -9.09
C PHE A 44 6.26 -22.91 -9.08
N ALA A 45 6.20 -24.10 -9.70
CA ALA A 45 4.98 -24.91 -9.78
C ALA A 45 4.43 -25.26 -8.39
N TYR A 46 5.31 -25.51 -7.42
CA TYR A 46 4.91 -25.83 -6.06
C TYR A 46 4.29 -24.60 -5.36
N THR A 47 4.94 -23.44 -5.44
CA THR A 47 4.49 -22.20 -4.77
C THR A 47 3.18 -21.61 -5.32
N VAL A 48 2.79 -21.96 -6.55
CA VAL A 48 1.55 -21.49 -7.19
C VAL A 48 0.40 -22.49 -7.03
N CYS A 49 0.69 -23.79 -6.91
CA CYS A 49 -0.34 -24.83 -6.87
C CYS A 49 -0.69 -25.35 -5.47
N ARG A 50 0.14 -25.07 -4.44
CA ARG A 50 -0.11 -25.49 -3.06
C ARG A 50 -0.69 -24.36 -2.22
N ARG A 51 -1.58 -24.66 -1.27
CA ARG A 51 -2.27 -23.68 -0.40
C ARG A 51 -1.31 -22.87 0.46
N ALA A 52 -1.63 -21.58 0.65
CA ALA A 52 -0.89 -20.60 1.44
C ALA A 52 -0.40 -21.08 2.83
N VAL A 53 -1.21 -21.90 3.50
CA VAL A 53 -0.95 -22.44 4.84
C VAL A 53 0.39 -23.17 4.95
N PHE A 54 0.85 -23.80 3.86
CA PHE A 54 2.05 -24.64 3.88
C PHE A 54 3.37 -23.87 3.82
N TYR A 55 3.38 -22.59 3.43
CA TYR A 55 4.64 -21.84 3.20
C TYR A 55 4.64 -20.39 3.69
N TYR A 56 3.48 -19.74 3.89
CA TYR A 56 3.42 -18.45 4.57
C TYR A 56 2.27 -18.27 5.55
N GLY A 57 1.36 -19.24 5.69
CA GLY A 57 0.25 -19.13 6.64
C GLY A 57 0.65 -19.18 8.12
N ASN A 58 1.87 -19.65 8.42
CA ASN A 58 2.39 -19.71 9.78
C ASN A 58 3.68 -18.88 9.92
N GLY A 59 3.79 -18.12 11.02
CA GLY A 59 4.98 -17.34 11.34
C GLY A 59 4.95 -15.87 10.86
N PRO A 60 6.11 -15.19 10.80
CA PRO A 60 6.19 -13.76 10.53
C PRO A 60 5.60 -13.35 9.18
N ALA A 61 5.75 -14.19 8.15
CA ALA A 61 5.24 -13.88 6.81
C ALA A 61 3.70 -13.79 6.79
N GLY A 62 3.01 -14.70 7.47
CA GLY A 62 1.54 -14.67 7.58
C GLY A 62 1.05 -13.41 8.28
N PHE A 63 1.73 -13.00 9.35
CA PHE A 63 1.42 -11.74 10.04
C PHE A 63 1.56 -10.52 9.10
N TRP A 64 2.64 -10.45 8.31
CA TRP A 64 2.82 -9.36 7.34
C TRP A 64 1.81 -9.41 6.19
N VAL A 65 1.35 -10.59 5.77
CA VAL A 65 0.25 -10.72 4.79
C VAL A 65 -1.09 -10.29 5.39
N CYS A 66 -1.35 -10.57 6.67
CA CYS A 66 -2.52 -10.01 7.37
C CYS A 66 -2.46 -8.48 7.39
N LEU A 67 -1.30 -7.92 7.78
CA LEU A 67 -1.08 -6.48 7.78
C LEU A 67 -1.24 -5.85 6.38
N PHE A 68 -0.87 -6.56 5.33
CA PHE A 68 -1.08 -6.12 3.94
C PHE A 68 -2.57 -5.94 3.61
N ILE A 69 -3.43 -6.84 4.09
CA ILE A 69 -4.87 -6.72 3.86
C ILE A 69 -5.42 -5.53 4.66
N PHE A 70 -4.97 -5.38 5.91
CA PHE A 70 -5.32 -4.20 6.71
C PHE A 70 -4.85 -2.89 6.08
N SER A 71 -3.70 -2.89 5.40
CA SER A 71 -3.21 -1.68 4.74
C SER A 71 -4.12 -1.22 3.59
N LYS A 72 -4.88 -2.12 2.95
CA LYS A 72 -5.90 -1.74 1.95
C LYS A 72 -7.05 -0.92 2.56
N TYR A 73 -7.38 -1.16 3.82
CA TYR A 73 -8.32 -0.30 4.55
C TYR A 73 -7.70 1.07 4.87
N LEU A 74 -6.39 1.10 5.18
CA LEU A 74 -5.68 2.37 5.40
C LEU A 74 -5.53 3.19 4.11
N GLU A 75 -5.36 2.55 2.96
CA GLU A 75 -5.34 3.23 1.65
C GLU A 75 -6.67 3.93 1.36
N LEU A 76 -7.81 3.47 1.89
CA LEU A 76 -9.07 4.22 1.78
C LEU A 76 -9.03 5.57 2.52
N ILE A 77 -8.18 5.72 3.53
CA ILE A 77 -8.01 6.99 4.24
C ILE A 77 -7.42 8.05 3.28
N ASP A 78 -6.67 7.67 2.24
CA ASP A 78 -6.22 8.59 1.19
C ASP A 78 -7.43 9.27 0.52
N THR A 79 -8.48 8.49 0.22
CA THR A 79 -9.74 9.03 -0.34
C THR A 79 -10.41 10.00 0.62
N VAL A 80 -10.37 9.72 1.94
CA VAL A 80 -10.93 10.61 2.97
C VAL A 80 -10.16 11.94 2.99
N PHE A 81 -8.83 11.91 2.92
CA PHE A 81 -8.03 13.13 2.82
C PHE A 81 -8.33 13.94 1.54
N LEU A 82 -8.53 13.28 0.39
CA LEU A 82 -8.95 13.93 -0.85
C LEU A 82 -10.33 14.59 -0.73
N VAL A 83 -11.30 13.90 -0.13
CA VAL A 83 -12.65 14.42 0.11
C VAL A 83 -12.62 15.61 1.07
N MET A 84 -11.81 15.54 2.14
CA MET A 84 -11.61 16.65 3.08
C MET A 84 -10.97 17.88 2.41
N ARG A 85 -10.10 17.67 1.41
CA ARG A 85 -9.53 18.75 0.59
C ARG A 85 -10.45 19.23 -0.54
N LYS A 86 -11.67 18.68 -0.65
CA LYS A 86 -12.64 18.98 -1.72
C LYS A 86 -12.11 18.77 -3.14
N ARG A 87 -11.12 17.87 -3.31
CA ARG A 87 -10.62 17.51 -4.63
C ARG A 87 -11.55 16.47 -5.26
N LYS A 88 -11.73 16.54 -6.58
CA LYS A 88 -12.59 15.61 -7.31
C LYS A 88 -11.90 14.24 -7.37
N VAL A 89 -12.42 13.28 -6.62
CA VAL A 89 -11.93 11.89 -6.67
C VAL A 89 -12.19 11.33 -8.07
N ARG A 90 -11.13 10.90 -8.75
CA ARG A 90 -11.23 10.28 -10.08
C ARG A 90 -11.94 8.93 -9.96
N PHE A 91 -12.78 8.58 -10.93
CA PHE A 91 -13.50 7.29 -10.93
C PHE A 91 -12.57 6.10 -10.75
N LEU A 92 -11.44 6.12 -11.46
CA LEU A 92 -10.44 5.04 -11.41
C LEU A 92 -9.85 4.86 -10.00
N HIS A 93 -9.62 5.93 -9.25
CA HIS A 93 -8.97 5.87 -7.94
C HIS A 93 -9.85 5.12 -6.92
N TRP A 94 -11.09 5.57 -6.70
CA TRP A 94 -11.95 4.93 -5.70
C TRP A 94 -12.41 3.53 -6.14
N TYR A 95 -12.67 3.33 -7.44
CA TYR A 95 -13.03 2.02 -7.98
C TYR A 95 -11.87 1.02 -7.82
N HIS A 96 -10.65 1.45 -8.11
CA HIS A 96 -9.45 0.65 -7.90
C HIS A 96 -9.31 0.28 -6.42
N HIS A 97 -9.27 1.25 -5.49
CA HIS A 97 -9.08 0.97 -4.05
C HIS A 97 -10.16 0.06 -3.48
N PHE A 98 -11.42 0.22 -3.90
CA PHE A 98 -12.51 -0.65 -3.48
C PHE A 98 -12.39 -2.08 -4.03
N SER A 99 -12.09 -2.23 -5.32
CA SER A 99 -11.95 -3.55 -5.95
C SER A 99 -10.74 -4.33 -5.43
N VAL A 100 -9.58 -3.68 -5.23
CA VAL A 100 -8.40 -4.37 -4.68
C VAL A 100 -8.59 -4.78 -3.22
N LEU A 101 -9.36 -4.03 -2.44
CA LEU A 101 -9.70 -4.40 -1.07
C LEU A 101 -10.54 -5.68 -1.03
N LEU A 102 -11.63 -5.72 -1.81
CA LEU A 102 -12.49 -6.91 -1.92
C LEU A 102 -11.70 -8.12 -2.44
N TYR A 103 -10.85 -7.91 -3.44
CA TYR A 103 -10.00 -8.95 -3.99
C TYR A 103 -9.02 -9.51 -2.93
N CYS A 104 -8.31 -8.65 -2.20
CA CYS A 104 -7.35 -9.09 -1.18
C CYS A 104 -8.04 -9.83 -0.02
N TRP A 105 -9.21 -9.35 0.41
CA TRP A 105 -10.00 -10.01 1.46
C TRP A 105 -10.48 -11.41 1.02
N HIS A 106 -10.99 -11.50 -0.20
CA HIS A 106 -11.41 -12.78 -0.78
C HIS A 106 -10.21 -13.73 -0.95
N ALA A 107 -9.11 -13.25 -1.51
CA ALA A 107 -7.89 -14.04 -1.70
C ALA A 107 -7.33 -14.59 -0.37
N TYR A 108 -7.42 -13.81 0.71
CA TYR A 108 -7.02 -14.24 2.04
C TYR A 108 -7.93 -15.34 2.60
N THR A 109 -9.24 -15.15 2.50
CA THR A 109 -10.24 -16.13 2.99
C THR A 109 -10.13 -17.47 2.27
N TRP A 110 -9.82 -17.44 0.97
CA TRP A 110 -9.65 -18.63 0.13
C TRP A 110 -8.21 -19.15 0.09
N GLU A 111 -7.31 -18.61 0.92
CA GLU A 111 -5.91 -19.02 1.02
C GLU A 111 -5.21 -19.12 -0.34
N MET A 112 -5.49 -18.15 -1.22
CA MET A 112 -5.01 -18.15 -2.60
C MET A 112 -3.49 -18.15 -2.62
N PRO A 113 -2.87 -19.12 -3.30
CA PRO A 113 -1.45 -19.35 -3.15
C PRO A 113 -0.56 -18.27 -3.76
N THR A 114 -1.10 -17.59 -4.78
CA THR A 114 -0.50 -16.44 -5.45
C THR A 114 -0.58 -15.14 -4.61
N GLY A 115 -1.25 -15.16 -3.45
CA GLY A 115 -1.40 -13.98 -2.60
C GLY A 115 -0.07 -13.40 -2.11
N LEU A 116 0.92 -14.24 -1.81
CA LEU A 116 2.25 -13.78 -1.40
C LEU A 116 3.00 -13.04 -2.51
N TYR A 117 2.89 -13.50 -3.77
CA TYR A 117 3.47 -12.82 -4.93
C TYR A 117 2.89 -11.42 -5.09
N PHE A 118 1.57 -11.32 -5.01
CA PHE A 118 0.87 -10.05 -5.10
C PHE A 118 1.26 -9.10 -3.97
N ALA A 119 1.30 -9.60 -2.72
CA ALA A 119 1.68 -8.81 -1.55
C ALA A 119 3.14 -8.32 -1.65
N ALA A 120 4.09 -9.19 -2.00
CA ALA A 120 5.50 -8.85 -2.11
C ALA A 120 5.76 -7.79 -3.20
N MET A 121 5.16 -7.97 -4.39
CA MET A 121 5.24 -6.99 -5.47
C MET A 121 4.61 -5.65 -5.06
N ASN A 122 3.41 -5.69 -4.48
CA ASN A 122 2.69 -4.48 -4.11
C ASN A 122 3.41 -3.71 -2.99
N TYR A 123 3.95 -4.40 -1.99
CA TYR A 123 4.78 -3.77 -0.95
C TYR A 123 6.02 -3.10 -1.52
N THR A 124 6.69 -3.75 -2.48
CA THR A 124 7.88 -3.17 -3.11
C THR A 124 7.53 -1.92 -3.91
N VAL A 125 6.48 -1.97 -4.73
CA VAL A 125 6.04 -0.81 -5.52
C VAL A 125 5.54 0.32 -4.63
N HIS A 126 4.76 0.02 -3.59
CA HIS A 126 4.27 1.04 -2.67
C HIS A 126 5.38 1.67 -1.82
N ALA A 127 6.39 0.90 -1.41
CA ALA A 127 7.56 1.47 -0.74
C ALA A 127 8.21 2.54 -1.61
N VAL A 128 8.38 2.29 -2.92
CA VAL A 128 8.97 3.26 -3.85
C VAL A 128 8.02 4.42 -4.14
N MET A 129 6.75 4.15 -4.42
CA MET A 129 5.75 5.16 -4.79
C MET A 129 5.51 6.18 -3.66
N TYR A 130 5.25 5.70 -2.45
CA TYR A 130 4.99 6.59 -1.32
C TYR A 130 6.26 7.32 -0.86
N PHE A 131 7.42 6.69 -0.98
CA PHE A 131 8.70 7.36 -0.73
C PHE A 131 8.95 8.48 -1.76
N TYR A 132 8.63 8.25 -3.03
CA TYR A 132 8.67 9.28 -4.07
C TYR A 132 7.74 10.44 -3.73
N TYR A 133 6.47 10.19 -3.36
CA TYR A 133 5.55 11.26 -2.97
C TYR A 133 5.98 12.02 -1.71
N PHE A 134 6.63 11.35 -0.76
CA PHE A 134 7.23 12.02 0.39
C PHE A 134 8.36 12.96 -0.04
N LEU A 135 9.26 12.52 -0.93
CA LEU A 135 10.36 13.35 -1.43
C LEU A 135 9.87 14.52 -2.27
N SER A 136 8.93 14.28 -3.18
CA SER A 136 8.37 15.30 -4.09
C SER A 136 7.51 16.34 -3.37
N GLY A 137 7.02 16.05 -2.17
CA GLY A 137 6.30 17.02 -1.36
C GLY A 137 7.21 17.92 -0.49
N ARG A 138 8.50 17.60 -0.35
CA ARG A 138 9.41 18.39 0.50
C ARG A 138 9.57 19.81 -0.07
N PRO A 139 9.68 20.83 0.80
CA PRO A 139 9.99 22.18 0.35
C PRO A 139 11.33 22.19 -0.39
N ALA A 140 11.38 22.86 -1.54
CA ALA A 140 12.62 23.11 -2.26
C ALA A 140 13.62 23.83 -1.34
N HIS A 141 14.92 23.58 -1.52
CA HIS A 141 15.96 24.17 -0.69
C HIS A 141 15.87 25.72 -0.76
N GLY A 142 15.34 26.34 0.30
CA GLY A 142 15.12 27.79 0.39
C GLY A 142 13.66 28.26 0.48
N SER A 143 12.65 27.39 0.35
CA SER A 143 11.23 27.74 0.56
C SER A 143 10.65 27.07 1.83
N THR A 144 9.79 27.78 2.57
CA THR A 144 9.07 27.24 3.74
C THR A 144 7.73 26.59 3.36
N SER A 145 7.32 26.68 2.09
CA SER A 145 6.05 26.16 1.59
C SER A 145 6.21 24.76 0.99
N TRP A 146 5.43 23.80 1.48
CA TRP A 146 5.34 22.45 0.91
C TRP A 146 4.69 22.52 -0.48
N ASP A 147 5.39 22.04 -1.51
CA ASP A 147 4.89 22.03 -2.89
C ASP A 147 3.78 20.99 -3.03
N GLY A 148 2.54 21.48 -3.19
CA GLY A 148 1.33 20.65 -3.17
C GLY A 148 1.08 19.83 -4.43
N GLY A 149 1.85 20.06 -5.51
CA GLY A 149 1.62 19.45 -6.83
C GLY A 149 1.83 17.93 -6.85
N ALA A 150 2.71 17.41 -6.00
CA ALA A 150 2.95 15.96 -5.90
C ALA A 150 1.74 15.19 -5.36
N TYR A 151 0.93 15.84 -4.50
CA TYR A 151 -0.25 15.22 -3.87
C TYR A 151 -1.52 15.32 -4.71
N ASP A 152 -1.48 16.00 -5.86
CA ASP A 152 -2.65 16.08 -6.76
C ASP A 152 -2.78 14.82 -7.65
N PHE A 153 -1.77 13.95 -7.67
CA PHE A 153 -1.77 12.68 -8.43
C PHE A 153 -2.14 11.45 -7.61
N GLN A 154 -2.17 11.59 -6.27
CA GLN A 154 -2.70 10.59 -5.34
C GLN A 154 -4.22 10.50 -5.56
#